data_AF-A0A660W0L1-F1
#
_entry.id   AF-A0A660W0L1-F1
#
_cell.length_a   1.000
_cell.length_b   1.000
_cell.length_c   1.000
_cell.angle_alpha   90.00
_cell.angle_beta   90.00
_cell.angle_gamma   90.00
#
_symmetry.space_group_name_H-M   'P 1'
#
loop_
_entity.id
_entity.type
_entity.pdbx_description
1 polymer ?
#
loop_
_entity_poly.entity_id
_entity_poly.type
_entity_poly.pdbx_seq_one_letter_code
_entity_poly.pdbx_strand_id
1 'polypeptide(L)' 'MIASIEGKLVKLDSSSALVQVGAVGYEVMLPGYCVGALSDKIGADIVLCTLEYYEGTPGGGNLI' A
#
# COMPACT_ATOMS: atom_id res chain seq x y z
N MET A 1 -2.22 -6.83 11.43
CA MET A 1 -2.99 -5.58 11.29
C MET A 1 -2.09 -4.37 11.28
N ILE A 2 -1.81 -3.85 10.09
CA ILE A 2 -1.13 -2.57 9.89
C ILE A 2 -2.20 -1.53 9.55
N ALA A 3 -2.36 -0.52 10.40
CA ALA A 3 -3.37 0.52 10.23
C ALA A 3 -2.86 1.77 9.48
N SER A 4 -1.53 1.97 9.49
CA SER A 4 -0.88 3.10 8.83
C SER A 4 0.53 2.75 8.40
N ILE A 5 0.94 3.29 7.26
CA ILE A 5 2.31 3.22 6.75
C ILE A 5 2.77 4.66 6.48
N GLU A 6 3.89 5.03 7.08
CA GLU A 6 4.54 6.33 6.89
C GLU A 6 5.92 6.12 6.31
N GLY A 7 6.21 6.75 5.18
CA GLY A 7 7.51 6.65 4.52
C GLY A 7 7.54 7.26 3.13
N LYS A 8 8.65 7.05 2.42
CA LYS A 8 8.89 7.66 1.12
C LYS A 8 8.17 6.91 0.01
N LEU A 9 7.35 7.61 -0.78
CA LEU A 9 6.78 7.03 -2.01
C LEU A 9 7.89 6.85 -3.04
N VAL A 10 8.27 5.61 -3.36
CA VAL A 10 9.37 5.33 -4.29
C VAL A 10 8.90 4.95 -5.68
N LYS A 11 7.69 4.39 -5.80
CA LYS A 11 7.08 4.02 -7.09
C LYS A 11 5.57 4.03 -6.97
N LEU A 12 4.91 4.37 -8.08
CA LEU A 12 3.48 4.29 -8.24
C LEU A 12 3.15 3.50 -9.51
N ASP A 13 2.28 2.50 -9.38
CA ASP A 13 1.73 1.69 -10.47
C ASP A 13 0.23 1.97 -10.62
N SER A 14 -0.44 1.29 -11.56
CA SER A 14 -1.86 1.54 -11.86
C SER A 14 -2.83 1.17 -10.71
N SER A 15 -2.41 0.29 -9.79
CA SER A 15 -3.23 -0.17 -8.67
C SER A 15 -2.45 -0.41 -7.37
N SER A 16 -1.18 0.00 -7.31
CA SER A 16 -0.36 -0.11 -6.10
C SER A 16 0.64 1.04 -5.98
N ALA A 17 1.15 1.22 -4.76
CA ALA A 17 2.28 2.08 -4.47
C ALA A 17 3.35 1.30 -3.71
N LEU A 18 4.61 1.62 -3.97
CA LEU A 18 5.74 1.13 -3.19
C LEU A 18 6.19 2.24 -2.24
N VAL A 19 6.11 1.98 -0.93
CA VAL A 19 6.48 2.91 0.15
C VAL A 19 7.69 2.36 0.90
N GLN A 20 8.76 3.14 0.95
CA GLN A 20 9.98 2.78 1.68
C GLN A 20 9.88 3.26 3.13
N VAL A 21 9.96 2.33 4.07
CA VAL A 21 10.01 2.58 5.52
C VAL A 21 11.33 2.04 6.06
N GLY A 22 12.29 2.93 6.33
CA GLY A 22 13.64 2.53 6.72
C GLY A 22 14.29 1.67 5.62
N ALA A 23 14.58 0.40 5.93
CA ALA A 23 15.16 -0.56 4.99
C ALA A 23 14.14 -1.45 4.27
N VAL A 24 12.84 -1.34 4.60
CA VAL A 24 11.78 -2.21 4.08
C VAL A 24 10.91 -1.46 3.08
N GLY A 25 10.65 -2.06 1.92
CA GLY A 25 9.67 -1.57 0.95
C GLY A 25 8.34 -2.30 1.11
N TYR A 26 7.27 -1.55 1.34
CA TYR A 26 5.90 -2.06 1.39
C TYR A 26 5.18 -1.77 0.08
N GLU A 27 4.73 -2.82 -0.60
CA GLU A 27 3.76 -2.67 -1.68
C GLU A 27 2.35 -2.62 -1.10
N VAL A 28 1.63 -1.53 -1.39
CA VAL A 28 0.29 -1.26 -0.87
C VAL A 28 -0.68 -1.17 -2.03
N MET A 29 -1.74 -1.98 -2.00
CA MET A 29 -2.81 -1.90 -2.98
C MET A 29 -3.60 -0.59 -2.80
N LEU A 30 -3.87 0.07 -3.91
CA LEU A 30 -4.54 1.36 -3.93
C LEU A 30 -5.86 1.29 -4.71
N PRO A 31 -6.91 1.99 -4.23
CA PRO A 31 -8.02 2.36 -5.09
C PRO A 31 -7.50 3.22 -6.26
N GLY A 32 -8.09 3.06 -7.46
CA GLY A 32 -7.60 3.76 -8.66
C GLY A 32 -7.59 5.29 -8.53
N TYR A 33 -8.47 5.89 -7.71
CA TYR A 33 -8.47 7.34 -7.47
C TYR A 33 -7.25 7.83 -6.68
N CYS A 34 -6.66 6.97 -5.83
CA CYS A 34 -5.46 7.32 -5.06
C CYS A 34 -4.22 7.47 -5.96
N VAL A 35 -4.16 6.76 -7.08
CA VAL A 35 -3.06 6.85 -8.04
C VAL A 35 -2.96 8.27 -8.61
N GLY A 36 -4.08 8.86 -9.01
CA GLY A 36 -4.10 10.25 -9.47
C GLY A 36 -3.59 11.23 -8.41
N ALA A 37 -4.06 11.06 -7.16
CA ALA A 37 -3.72 11.92 -6.03
C ALA A 37 -2.26 11.82 -5.57
N LEU A 38 -1.58 10.69 -5.83
CA LEU A 38 -0.20 10.43 -5.42
C LEU A 38 0.81 10.63 -6.55
N SER A 39 0.35 10.86 -7.78
CA SER A 39 1.21 10.91 -8.98
C SER A 39 2.31 11.98 -8.91
N ASP A 40 2.07 13.11 -8.24
CA ASP A 40 3.03 14.19 -8.03
C ASP A 40 3.86 14.04 -6.75
N LYS A 41 3.68 12.95 -6.00
CA LYS A 41 4.32 12.71 -4.69
C LYS A 41 5.47 11.71 -4.72
N ILE A 42 5.85 11.21 -5.90
CA ILE A 42 7.00 10.29 -6.00
C ILE A 42 8.26 10.99 -5.48
N GLY A 43 8.91 10.36 -4.51
CA GLY A 43 10.08 10.87 -3.81
C GLY A 43 9.77 11.65 -2.52
N ALA A 44 8.50 11.92 -2.22
CA ALA A 44 8.09 12.58 -0.99
C ALA A 44 7.73 11.58 0.12
N ASP A 45 7.80 12.03 1.37
CA ASP A 45 7.26 11.28 2.50
C ASP A 45 5.73 11.41 2.52
N ILE A 46 5.05 10.27 2.63
CA ILE A 46 3.59 10.14 2.63
C ILE A 46 3.13 9.30 3.82
N VAL A 47 1.86 9.45 4.18
CA VAL A 47 1.17 8.60 5.15
C VAL A 47 -0.05 7.98 4.47
N LEU A 48 -0.16 6.67 4.53
CA LEU A 48 -1.31 5.92 4.04
C LEU A 48 -2.01 5.23 5.22
N CYS A 49 -3.32 5.47 5.35
CA CYS A 49 -4.16 4.61 6.17
C CYS A 49 -4.44 3.31 5.40
N THR A 50 -4.19 2.17 6.03
CA THR A 50 -4.24 0.86 5.36
C THR A 50 -5.35 -0.01 5.95
N LEU A 51 -6.02 -0.75 5.06
CA LEU A 51 -6.85 -1.88 5.43
C LEU A 51 -6.05 -3.15 5.13
N GLU A 52 -5.81 -3.96 6.16
CA GLU A 52 -5.20 -5.27 5.97
C GLU A 52 -6.25 -6.20 5.38
N TYR A 53 -6.00 -6.66 4.15
CA TYR A 53 -6.89 -7.54 3.40
C TYR A 53 -6.18 -8.86 3.16
N TYR A 54 -6.80 -9.95 3.63
CA TYR A 54 -6.34 -11.31 3.39
C TYR A 54 -7.25 -11.96 2.35
N GLU A 55 -6.72 -12.28 1.17
CA GLU A 55 -7.46 -13.07 0.19
C GLU A 55 -7.58 -14.52 0.66
N GLY A 56 -8.82 -14.97 0.86
CA GLY A 56 -9.13 -16.35 1.19
C GLY A 56 -9.73 -17.12 0.02
N THR A 57 -9.41 -18.42 -0.07
CA THR A 57 -10.11 -19.36 -0.96
C THR A 57 -11.34 -19.92 -0.24
N PRO A 58 -12.54 -19.94 -0.87
CA PRO A 58 -13.76 -20.46 -0.25
C PRO A 58 -13.70 -21.94 0.17
N GLY A 59 -12.72 -22.71 -0.32
CA GLY A 59 -12.65 -24.17 -0.17
C GLY A 59 -11.76 -24.73 0.96
N GLY A 60 -11.20 -23.90 1.84
CA GLY A 60 -10.28 -24.40 2.87
C GLY A 60 -9.73 -23.32 3.77
N GLY A 61 -10.60 -22.40 4.19
CA GLY A 61 -10.24 -21.25 5.00
C GLY A 61 -9.60 -21.65 6.32
N ASN A 62 -8.33 -21.29 6.48
CA ASN A 62 -7.77 -20.94 7.78
C ASN A 62 -6.92 -19.69 7.58
N LEU A 63 -7.60 -18.55 7.45
CA LEU A 63 -7.00 -17.24 7.63
C LEU A 63 -7.57 -16.71 8.93
N ILE A 64 -6.80 -16.87 10.00
CA ILE A 64 -6.93 -16.11 11.25
C ILE A 64 -6.54 -14.66 11.00
#